data_AF-A0A5E4YD90-F1
#
_entry.id   AF-A0A5E4YD90-F1
#
_cell.length_a   1.000
_cell.length_b   1.000
_cell.length_c   1.000
_cell.angle_alpha   90.00
_cell.angle_beta   90.00
_cell.angle_gamma   90.00
#
_symmetry.space_group_name_H-M   'P 1'
#
loop_
_entity.id
_entity.type
_entity.pdbx_description
1 polymer ?
#
loop_
_entity_poly.entity_id
_entity_poly.type
_entity_poly.pdbx_seq_one_letter_code
_entity_poly.pdbx_strand_id
1 'polypeptide(L)' 'MANSMARHSSPVLIAIQEAEGRSVESSLDDGLLFERRLFHAGFALHDQKEGMAALLQKRAPEFLNK' A
#
# COMPACT_ATOMS: atom_id res chain seq x y z
N MET A 1 17.14 3.45 6.83
CA MET A 1 15.96 2.64 6.42
C MET A 1 14.67 3.09 7.12
N ALA A 2 14.59 3.13 8.45
CA ALA A 2 13.36 3.53 9.18
C ALA A 2 12.78 4.90 8.77
N ASN A 3 13.60 5.95 8.65
CA ASN A 3 13.13 7.28 8.21
C ASN A 3 12.57 7.31 6.78
N SER A 4 12.98 6.38 5.90
CA SER A 4 12.42 6.30 4.55
C SER A 4 11.04 5.64 4.56
N MET A 5 10.85 4.64 5.43
CA MET A 5 9.56 3.95 5.58
C MET A 5 8.51 4.84 6.25
N ALA A 6 8.92 5.65 7.24
CA ALA A 6 8.04 6.62 7.91
C ALA A 6 7.47 7.70 6.99
N ARG A 7 8.03 7.86 5.78
CA ARG A 7 7.54 8.75 4.72
C ARG A 7 6.51 8.10 3.81
N HIS A 8 6.11 6.87 4.07
CA HIS A 8 5.06 6.17 3.33
C HIS A 8 3.82 5.99 4.20
N SER A 9 2.68 5.72 3.56
CA SER A 9 1.42 5.48 4.25
C SER A 9 1.51 4.23 5.15
N SER A 10 1.27 4.41 6.44
CA SER A 10 1.27 3.33 7.44
C SER A 10 0.27 2.21 7.13
N PRO A 11 -1.00 2.46 6.74
CA PRO A 11 -1.92 1.38 6.36
C PRO A 11 -1.45 0.61 5.11
N VAL A 12 -0.72 1.25 4.19
CA VAL A 12 -0.14 0.56 3.02
C VAL A 12 1.02 -0.34 3.43
N LEU A 13 1.89 0.10 4.34
CA LEU A 13 2.99 -0.73 4.84
C LEU A 13 2.49 -1.98 5.56
N ILE A 14 1.43 -1.85 6.37
CA ILE A 14 0.81 -2.99 7.05
C ILE A 14 0.22 -3.97 6.02
N ALA A 15 -0.51 -3.46 5.01
CA ALA A 15 -1.09 -4.30 3.97
C ALA A 15 -0.04 -5.07 3.16
N ILE A 16 1.11 -4.44 2.86
CA ILE A 16 2.23 -5.11 2.18
C ILE A 16 2.79 -6.24 3.04
N GLN A 17 2.96 -5.99 4.35
CA GLN A 17 3.50 -6.98 5.26
C GLN A 17 2.55 -8.17 5.46
N GLU A 18 1.23 -7.94 5.47
CA GLU A 18 0.22 -9.00 5.45
C GLU A 18 0.21 -9.79 4.13
N ALA A 19 0.39 -9.12 2.99
CA ALA A 19 0.46 -9.76 1.68
C ALA A 19 1.67 -10.69 1.56
N GLU A 20 2.84 -10.25 2.05
CA GLU A 20 4.05 -11.06 2.09
C GLU A 20 3.85 -12.32 2.93
N GLY A 21 3.36 -12.17 4.18
CA GLY A 21 3.13 -13.30 5.07
C GLY A 21 2.15 -14.32 4.48
N ARG A 22 1.05 -13.86 3.87
CA ARG A 22 0.09 -14.74 3.20
C ARG A 22 0.65 -15.41 1.95
N SER A 23 1.48 -14.74 1.17
CA SER A 23 2.08 -15.31 -0.03
C SER A 23 3.02 -16.48 0.29
N VAL A 24 3.69 -16.44 1.43
CA VAL A 24 4.55 -17.55 1.91
C VAL A 24 3.74 -18.75 2.41
N GLU A 25 2.56 -18.51 2.98
CA GLU A 25 1.72 -19.56 3.60
C GLU A 25 0.60 -20.09 2.68
N SER A 26 0.39 -19.52 1.49
CA SER A 26 -0.74 -19.85 0.61
C SER A 26 -0.34 -20.27 -0.81
N SER A 27 -1.30 -20.82 -1.54
CA SER A 27 -1.13 -21.17 -2.94
C SER A 27 -1.04 -19.90 -3.81
N LEU A 28 -0.39 -19.98 -4.98
CA LEU A 28 -0.23 -18.84 -5.90
C LEU A 28 -1.58 -18.17 -6.24
N ASP A 29 -2.64 -18.97 -6.40
CA ASP A 29 -3.99 -18.49 -6.74
C ASP A 29 -4.62 -17.70 -5.59
N ASP A 30 -4.47 -18.19 -4.35
CA ASP A 30 -4.92 -17.50 -3.14
C ASP A 30 -4.16 -16.20 -2.88
N GLY A 31 -2.84 -16.20 -3.12
CA GLY A 31 -2.00 -15.01 -3.06
C GLY A 31 -2.47 -13.92 -4.03
N LEU A 32 -2.73 -14.28 -5.30
CA LEU A 32 -3.25 -13.35 -6.31
C LEU A 32 -4.64 -12.80 -5.95
N LEU A 33 -5.53 -13.64 -5.41
CA LEU A 33 -6.85 -13.19 -4.94
C LEU A 33 -6.74 -12.25 -3.74
N PHE A 34 -5.77 -12.47 -2.86
CA PHE A 34 -5.52 -11.61 -1.71
C PHE A 34 -4.93 -10.25 -2.13
N GLU A 35 -3.90 -10.26 -2.97
CA GLU A 35 -3.29 -9.05 -3.52
C GLU A 35 -4.30 -8.20 -4.29
N ARG A 36 -5.15 -8.83 -5.12
CA ARG A 36 -6.21 -8.12 -5.85
C ARG A 36 -7.18 -7.41 -4.89
N ARG A 37 -7.56 -8.06 -3.79
CA ARG A 37 -8.45 -7.46 -2.77
C ARG A 37 -7.77 -6.29 -2.06
N LEU A 38 -6.51 -6.45 -1.66
CA LEU A 38 -5.74 -5.37 -1.04
C LEU A 38 -5.55 -4.19 -1.97
N PHE A 39 -5.28 -4.44 -3.26
CA PHE A 39 -5.16 -3.40 -4.27
C PHE A 39 -6.46 -2.59 -4.41
N HIS A 40 -7.61 -3.27 -4.48
CA HIS A 40 -8.91 -2.60 -4.51
C HIS A 40 -9.21 -1.82 -3.22
N ALA A 41 -8.88 -2.37 -2.05
CA ALA A 41 -9.02 -1.68 -0.77
C ALA A 41 -8.13 -0.44 -0.70
N GLY A 42 -6.94 -0.50 -1.32
CA GLY A 42 -6.00 0.61 -1.39
C GLY A 42 -6.56 1.87 -2.06
N PHE A 43 -7.42 1.75 -3.07
CA PHE A 43 -8.05 2.91 -3.74
C PHE A 43 -9.02 3.69 -2.84
N ALA A 44 -9.48 3.11 -1.74
CA ALA A 44 -10.32 3.80 -0.77
C ALA A 44 -9.50 4.73 0.15
N LEU A 45 -8.20 4.49 0.31
CA LEU A 45 -7.32 5.26 1.19
C LEU A 45 -7.13 6.69 0.67
N HIS A 46 -7.11 7.65 1.59
CA HIS A 46 -6.80 9.03 1.27
C HIS A 46 -5.36 9.16 0.76
N ASP A 47 -4.44 8.43 1.40
CA ASP A 47 -3.03 8.42 1.02
C ASP A 47 -2.79 7.88 -0.39
N GLN A 48 -3.61 6.95 -0.88
CA GLN A 48 -3.51 6.45 -2.26
C GLN A 48 -3.87 7.56 -3.27
N LYS A 49 -4.91 8.34 -2.98
CA LYS A 49 -5.36 9.46 -3.82
C LYS A 49 -4.33 10.58 -3.83
N GLU A 50 -3.78 10.90 -2.66
CA GLU A 50 -2.74 11.92 -2.50
C GLU A 50 -1.43 11.49 -3.18
N GLY A 51 -1.03 10.23 -3.06
CA GLY A 51 0.12 9.67 -3.78
C GLY A 51 -0.04 9.78 -5.30
N MET A 52 -1.23 9.47 -5.83
CA MET A 52 -1.54 9.63 -7.24
C MET A 52 -1.55 11.09 -7.70
N ALA A 53 -2.16 11.99 -6.91
CA ALA A 53 -2.20 13.41 -7.21
C ALA A 53 -0.80 14.03 -7.21
N ALA A 54 0.02 13.69 -6.22
CA ALA A 54 1.41 14.14 -6.11
C ALA A 54 2.26 13.65 -7.29
N LEU A 55 2.06 12.40 -7.73
CA LEU A 55 2.74 11.83 -8.90
C LEU A 55 2.39 12.60 -10.17
N LEU A 56 1.11 12.87 -10.41
CA LEU A 56 0.65 13.66 -11.56
C LEU A 56 1.19 15.09 -11.53
N GLN A 57 1.30 15.69 -10.34
CA GLN A 57 1.81 17.04 -10.13
C GLN A 57 3.34 17.11 -10.00
N LYS A 58 4.05 15.97 -10.09
CA LYS A 58 5.51 15.85 -9.91
C LYS A 58 6.04 16.48 -8.62
N ARG A 59 5.26 16.41 -7.54
CA ARG A 59 5.64 16.88 -6.20
C ARG A 59 5.82 15.70 -5.25
N ALA A 60 6.44 15.96 -4.11
CA ALA A 60 6.50 14.97 -3.04
C ALA A 60 5.08 14.74 -2.45
N PRO A 61 4.67 13.48 -2.24
CA PRO A 61 3.39 13.18 -1.59
C PRO A 61 3.46 13.45 -0.09
N GLU A 62 2.37 13.97 0.47
CA GLU A 62 2.21 14.15 1.92
C GLU A 62 1.19 13.13 2.45
N PHE A 63 1.68 11.98 2.91
CA PHE A 63 0.80 10.97 3.49
C PHE A 63 0.41 11.36 4.92
N LEU A 64 -0.89 11.34 5.20
CA LEU A 64 -1.46 11.70 6.50
C LEU A 64 -1.80 10.47 7.36
N ASN A 65 -1.52 9.25 6.86
CA ASN A 65 -1.84 7.98 7.51
C ASN A 65 -3.34 7.84 7.79
N LYS A 66 -4.17 8.20 6.81
CA LYS A 66 -5.65 8.17 6.88
C LYS A 66 -6.27 7.54 5.64
#